data_AF-A0A1T5GQX2-F1
#
_entry.id   AF-A0A1T5GQX2-F1
#
_cell.length_a   1.000
_cell.length_b   1.000
_cell.length_c   1.000
_cell.angle_alpha   90.00
_cell.angle_beta   90.00
_cell.angle_gamma   90.00
#
_symmetry.space_group_name_H-M   'P 1'
#
loop_
_entity.id
_entity.type
_entity.pdbx_description
1 polymer ?
#
loop_
_entity_poly.entity_id
_entity_poly.type
_entity_poly.pdbx_seq_one_letter_code
_entity_poly.pdbx_strand_id
1 'polypeptide(L)'
;NDVVEVKKRLLAFYRKVEEAKLPAFLKAIQTFKNWQVEILNSFSFGYSNGFLEGINNKTKVMKRNAYGFRRFDHFRAKILLNLKYKEIGVHLG
;
A
#
# COMPACT_ATOMS: atom_id res chain seq x y z
N ASN A 1 25.51 -6.48 -1.64
CA ASN A 1 24.68 -5.26 -1.81
C ASN A 1 23.29 -5.70 -2.22
N ASP A 2 22.36 -5.76 -1.26
CA ASP A 2 21.03 -6.38 -1.42
C ASP A 2 20.22 -5.78 -2.58
N VAL A 3 20.26 -4.45 -2.74
CA VAL A 3 19.57 -3.72 -3.80
C VAL A 3 20.01 -4.12 -5.22
N VAL A 4 21.29 -4.45 -5.41
CA VAL A 4 21.82 -4.89 -6.72
C VAL A 4 21.24 -6.25 -7.09
N GLU A 5 21.10 -7.14 -6.11
CA GLU A 5 20.51 -8.46 -6.29
C GLU A 5 19.00 -8.36 -6.55
N VAL A 6 18.29 -7.51 -5.80
CA VAL A 6 16.87 -7.21 -6.04
C VAL A 6 16.64 -6.68 -7.45
N LYS A 7 17.48 -5.74 -7.91
CA LYS A 7 17.40 -5.20 -9.29
C LYS A 7 17.59 -6.29 -10.34
N LYS A 8 18.56 -7.20 -10.15
CA LYS A 8 18.77 -8.33 -11.06
C LYS A 8 17.54 -9.24 -11.12
N ARG A 9 16.96 -9.60 -9.97
CA ARG A 9 15.76 -10.44 -9.88
C ARG A 9 14.55 -9.78 -10.52
N LEU A 10 14.38 -8.46 -10.34
CA LEU A 10 13.29 -7.71 -10.96
C LEU A 10 13.39 -7.70 -12.50
N LEU A 11 14.59 -7.51 -13.04
CA LEU A 11 14.81 -7.60 -14.48
C LEU A 11 14.56 -9.02 -15.02
N ALA A 12 14.99 -10.05 -14.29
CA ALA A 12 14.70 -11.44 -14.65
C ALA A 12 13.19 -11.74 -14.65
N PHE A 13 12.44 -11.16 -13.69
CA PHE A 13 10.99 -11.27 -13.65
C PHE A 13 10.33 -10.62 -14.87
N TYR A 14 10.76 -9.43 -15.29
CA TYR A 14 10.21 -8.79 -16.50
C TYR A 14 10.39 -9.65 -17.74
N ARG A 15 11.57 -10.22 -17.94
CA ARG A 15 11.85 -11.12 -19.07
C ARG A 15 10.92 -12.32 -19.09
N LYS A 16 10.75 -12.99 -17.94
CA LYS A 16 9.83 -14.14 -17.82
C LYS A 16 8.39 -13.79 -18.18
N VAL A 17 7.93 -12.60 -17.78
CA VAL A 17 6.57 -12.13 -18.11
C VAL A 17 6.43 -11.82 -19.60
N GLU A 18 7.42 -11.18 -20.20
CA GLU A 18 7.45 -10.88 -21.63
C GLU A 18 7.45 -12.17 -22.48
N GLU A 19 8.20 -13.19 -22.05
CA GLU A 19 8.22 -14.51 -22.67
C GLU A 19 6.88 -15.25 -22.53
N ALA A 20 6.26 -15.21 -21.35
CA ALA A 20 4.96 -15.86 -21.09
C ALA A 20 3.79 -15.20 -21.84
N LYS A 21 3.94 -13.95 -22.29
CA LYS A 21 2.95 -13.19 -23.08
C LYS A 21 1.54 -13.14 -22.47
N LEU A 22 1.44 -13.23 -21.14
CA LEU A 22 0.17 -13.16 -20.43
C LEU A 22 -0.31 -11.69 -20.35
N PRO A 23 -1.43 -11.30 -20.98
CA PRO A 23 -1.83 -9.89 -21.08
C PRO A 23 -1.97 -9.17 -19.75
N ALA A 24 -2.51 -9.85 -18.72
CA ALA A 24 -2.64 -9.30 -17.38
C ALA A 24 -1.28 -8.96 -16.75
N PHE A 25 -0.28 -9.81 -16.96
CA PHE A 25 1.06 -9.60 -16.41
C PHE A 25 1.85 -8.57 -17.22
N LEU A 26 1.65 -8.47 -18.54
CA LEU A 26 2.26 -7.41 -19.36
C LEU A 26 1.87 -6.02 -18.86
N LYS A 27 0.58 -5.82 -18.53
CA LYS A 27 0.11 -4.57 -17.92
C LYS A 27 0.72 -4.34 -16.53
N ALA A 28 0.85 -5.40 -15.72
CA ALA A 28 1.45 -5.30 -14.38
C ALA A 28 2.93 -4.89 -14.44
N ILE A 29 3.74 -5.50 -15.32
CA ILE A 29 5.16 -5.14 -15.45
C ILE A 29 5.35 -3.73 -15.99
N GLN A 30 4.42 -3.22 -16.82
CA GLN A 30 4.48 -1.83 -17.26
C GLN A 30 4.35 -0.87 -16.07
N THR A 31 3.42 -1.14 -15.15
CA THR A 31 3.31 -0.38 -13.90
C THR A 31 4.59 -0.49 -13.08
N PHE A 32 5.15 -1.69 -12.93
CA PHE A 32 6.39 -1.86 -12.16
C PHE A 32 7.58 -1.11 -12.79
N LYS A 33 7.69 -1.08 -14.12
CA LYS A 33 8.72 -0.29 -14.83
C LYS A 33 8.56 1.21 -14.55
N ASN A 34 7.33 1.71 -14.56
CA ASN A 34 7.04 3.13 -14.28
C ASN A 34 7.40 3.54 -12.85
N TRP A 35 7.27 2.64 -11.88
CA TRP A 35 7.53 2.87 -10.45
C TRP A 35 8.81 2.17 -9.95
N GLN A 36 9.72 1.82 -10.86
CA GLN A 36 10.86 0.95 -10.54
C GLN A 36 11.79 1.59 -9.50
N VAL A 37 11.95 2.91 -9.57
CA VAL A 37 12.83 3.67 -8.66
C VAL A 37 12.30 3.57 -7.23
N GLU A 38 11.01 3.83 -7.03
CA GLU A 38 10.34 3.77 -5.74
C GLU A 38 10.32 2.35 -5.19
N ILE A 39 10.09 1.36 -6.06
CA ILE A 39 10.15 -0.07 -5.68
C ILE A 39 11.55 -0.40 -5.15
N LEU A 40 12.61 -0.07 -5.88
CA LEU A 40 13.99 -0.34 -5.44
C LEU A 40 14.38 0.44 -4.18
N ASN A 41 13.91 1.68 -4.05
CA ASN A 41 14.12 2.49 -2.86
C ASN A 41 13.43 1.86 -1.63
N SER A 42 12.25 1.24 -1.78
CA SER A 42 11.57 0.59 -0.65
C SER A 42 12.40 -0.52 0.00
N PHE A 43 13.19 -1.27 -0.80
CA PHE A 43 14.15 -2.26 -0.30
C PHE A 43 15.38 -1.64 0.37
N SER A 44 15.71 -0.38 0.06
CA SER A 44 16.89 0.31 0.60
C SER A 44 16.63 0.93 1.97
N PHE A 45 15.40 1.40 2.22
CA PHE A 45 15.09 2.21 3.40
C PHE A 45 14.40 1.46 4.54
N GLY A 46 14.10 0.16 4.39
CA GLY A 46 13.56 -0.68 5.47
C GLY A 46 12.19 -0.26 6.03
N TYR A 47 11.52 0.71 5.38
CA TYR A 47 10.20 1.15 5.80
C TYR A 47 9.17 0.05 5.59
N SER A 48 8.42 -0.28 6.64
CA SER A 48 7.32 -1.22 6.53
C SER A 48 6.03 -0.52 6.09
N ASN A 49 5.30 -1.14 5.16
CA ASN A 49 3.98 -0.66 4.77
C ASN A 49 2.90 -0.97 5.83
N GLY A 50 3.24 -1.70 6.90
CA GLY A 50 2.30 -2.21 7.88
C GLY A 50 1.50 -1.12 8.61
N PHE A 51 2.13 0.03 8.91
CA PHE A 51 1.43 1.16 9.51
C PHE A 51 0.36 1.73 8.57
N LEU A 52 0.72 1.96 7.29
CA LEU A 52 -0.19 2.46 6.26
C LEU A 52 -1.32 1.45 5.97
N GLU A 53 -1.01 0.16 5.93
CA GLU A 53 -1.99 -0.91 5.80
C GLU A 53 -2.98 -0.94 6.97
N GLY A 54 -2.49 -0.73 8.20
CA GLY A 54 -3.34 -0.62 9.39
C GLY A 54 -4.31 0.55 9.31
N ILE A 55 -3.85 1.72 8.85
CA ILE A 55 -4.70 2.90 8.61
C ILE A 55 -5.77 2.59 7.54
N ASN A 56 -5.36 1.99 6.42
CA ASN A 56 -6.24 1.64 5.32
C ASN A 56 -7.31 0.62 5.76
N ASN A 57 -6.94 -0.39 6.55
CA ASN A 57 -7.88 -1.38 7.06
C ASN A 57 -8.91 -0.73 8.00
N LYS A 58 -8.46 0.08 8.97
CA LYS A 58 -9.35 0.79 9.90
C LYS A 58 -10.33 1.70 9.15
N THR A 59 -9.85 2.38 8.11
CA THR A 59 -10.67 3.24 7.25
C THR A 59 -11.70 2.44 6.46
N LYS A 60 -11.31 1.28 5.89
CA LYS A 60 -12.23 0.37 5.19
C LYS A 60 -13.32 -0.17 6.13
N VAL A 61 -12.96 -0.54 7.37
CA VAL A 61 -13.94 -0.98 8.39
C VAL A 61 -14.90 0.16 8.74
N MET A 62 -14.40 1.38 8.98
CA MET A 62 -15.26 2.55 9.23
C MET A 62 -16.21 2.83 8.08
N LYS A 63 -15.74 2.71 6.83
CA LYS A 63 -16.59 2.89 5.65
C LYS A 63 -17.70 1.84 5.59
N ARG A 64 -17.38 0.57 5.85
CA ARG A 64 -18.36 -0.55 5.82
C ARG A 64 -19.45 -0.38 6.88
N ASN A 65 -19.08 0.09 8.08
CA ASN A 65 -20.00 0.22 9.21
C ASN A 65 -20.82 1.52 9.20
N ALA A 66 -20.57 2.44 8.25
CA ALA A 66 -21.18 3.78 8.28
C ALA A 66 -22.51 3.89 7.54
N TYR A 67 -23.00 2.83 6.89
CA TYR A 67 -24.24 2.83 6.09
C TYR A 67 -24.36 3.97 5.06
N GLY A 68 -23.22 4.55 4.65
CA GLY A 68 -23.13 5.68 3.74
C GLY A 68 -22.89 7.02 4.46
N PHE A 69 -21.87 7.76 4.00
CA PHE A 69 -21.69 9.16 4.38
C PHE A 69 -22.30 10.04 3.31
N ARG A 70 -23.24 10.92 3.68
CA ARG A 70 -23.77 11.97 2.78
C ARG A 70 -22.70 12.99 2.36
N ARG A 71 -21.64 13.11 3.16
CA ARG A 71 -20.65 14.18 3.11
C ARG A 71 -19.25 13.63 3.36
N PHE A 72 -18.35 13.80 2.39
CA PHE A 72 -17.00 13.21 2.44
C PHE A 72 -16.14 13.84 3.53
N ASP A 73 -16.31 15.13 3.79
CA ASP A 73 -15.63 15.85 4.86
C ASP A 73 -15.97 15.30 6.25
N HIS A 74 -17.21 14.86 6.49
CA HIS A 74 -17.57 14.15 7.72
C HIS A 74 -16.86 12.80 7.82
N PHE A 75 -16.73 12.07 6.70
CA PHE A 75 -15.96 10.82 6.68
C PHE A 75 -14.48 11.08 6.98
N ARG A 76 -13.89 12.10 6.34
CA ARG A 76 -12.50 12.53 6.58
C ARG A 76 -12.27 12.94 8.03
N ALA A 77 -13.17 13.73 8.62
CA ALA A 77 -13.09 14.13 10.02
C ALA A 77 -13.11 12.91 10.95
N LYS A 78 -14.00 11.94 10.69
CA LYS A 78 -14.09 10.70 11.47
C LYS A 78 -12.83 9.84 11.36
N ILE A 79 -12.23 9.73 10.17
CA ILE A 79 -10.94 9.05 9.97
C ILE A 79 -9.85 9.73 10.81
N LEU A 80 -9.69 11.05 10.68
CA LEU A 80 -8.67 11.81 11.39
C LEU A 80 -8.83 11.72 12.90
N LEU A 81 -10.07 11.80 13.40
CA LEU A 81 -10.38 11.60 14.82
C LEU A 81 -9.92 10.22 15.31
N ASN A 82 -10.24 9.16 14.54
CA ASN A 82 -9.87 7.79 14.89
C ASN A 82 -8.36 7.50 14.81
N LEU A 83 -7.61 8.28 14.03
CA LEU A 83 -6.16 8.17 13.93
C LEU A 83 -5.47 8.97 15.04
N LYS A 84 -5.93 10.20 15.33
CA LYS A 84 -5.36 11.08 16.36
C LYS A 84 -5.63 10.60 17.78
N TYR A 85 -6.82 10.06 18.05
CA TYR A 85 -7.24 9.69 19.40
C TYR A 85 -7.16 8.18 19.66
N LYS A 86 -6.25 7.47 18.97
CA LYS A 86 -6.10 6.01 19.05
C LYS A 86 -5.72 5.51 20.45
N GLU A 87 -5.17 6.38 21.31
CA GLU A 87 -4.65 6.05 22.65
C GLU A 87 -5.63 6.29 23.81
N ILE A 88 -6.69 7.09 23.62
CA ILE A 88 -7.59 7.51 24.72
C ILE A 88 -8.45 6.35 25.24
N GLY A 89 -8.81 5.39 24.39
CA GLY A 89 -9.70 4.28 24.75
C GLY A 89 -9.01 3.07 25.42
N VAL A 90 -7.69 3.10 25.64
CA VAL A 90 -6.94 1.96 26.22
C VAL A 90 -6.91 2.01 27.76
N HIS A 91 -7.29 3.14 28.36
CA HIS A 91 -7.19 3.41 29.80
C HIS A 91 -8.54 3.44 30.54
N LEU A 92 -9.64 3.14 29.86
CA LEU A 92 -10.97 3.00 30.45
C LEU A 92 -11.38 1.53 30.37
N GLY A 93 -10.82 0.74 31.28
CA GLY A 93 -11.20 -0.64 31.60
C GLY A 93 -11.33 -0.78 33.11
#